data_AF-A0A3C1PT38-F1
#
_entry.id   AF-A0A3C1PT38-F1
#
_cell.length_a   1.000
_cell.length_b   1.000
_cell.length_c   1.000
_cell.angle_alpha   90.00
_cell.angle_beta   90.00
_cell.angle_gamma   90.00
#
_symmetry.space_group_name_H-M   'P 1'
#
loop_
_entity.id
_entity.type
_entity.pdbx_description
1 polymer ?
#
loop_
_entity_poly.entity_id
_entity_poly.type
_entity_poly.pdbx_seq_one_letter_code
_entity_poly.pdbx_strand_id
1 'polypeptide(L)' 'LAKTLREGANVLLLDEPTNDLDVETLRALEEAILSFAGTAMIVSHDRWFLDRVATHIIAFEG' A
#
# COMPACT_ATOMS: atom_id res chain seq x y z
N LEU A 1 5.25 -9.99 4.68
CA LEU A 1 3.80 -9.75 4.48
C LEU A 1 2.93 -10.82 5.13
N ALA A 2 2.94 -12.08 4.68
CA ALA A 2 2.03 -13.13 5.18
C ALA A 2 2.11 -13.41 6.70
N LYS A 3 3.28 -13.28 7.34
CA LYS A 3 3.44 -13.49 8.80
C LYS A 3 2.89 -12.32 9.62
N THR A 4 3.05 -11.08 9.14
CA THR A 4 2.60 -9.85 9.80
C THR A 4 1.08 -9.70 9.77
N LEU A 5 0.44 -10.18 8.69
CA LEU A 5 -1.02 -10.19 8.56
C LEU A 5 -1.71 -11.19 9.51
N ARG A 6 -0.97 -12.18 10.02
CA ARG A 6 -1.51 -13.28 10.82
C ARG A 6 -1.75 -12.92 12.30
N GLU A 7 -1.11 -11.87 12.81
CA GLU A 7 -1.22 -11.44 14.21
C GLU A 7 -2.17 -10.24 14.41
N GLY A 8 -2.91 -9.83 13.37
CA GLY A 8 -3.84 -8.70 13.47
C GLY A 8 -3.09 -7.38 13.64
N ALA A 9 -2.29 -7.01 12.64
CA ALA A 9 -1.73 -5.67 12.59
C ALA A 9 -2.86 -4.66 12.34
N ASN A 10 -2.99 -3.63 13.19
CA ASN A 10 -3.90 -2.51 12.92
C ASN A 10 -3.32 -1.52 11.92
N VAL A 11 -1.99 -1.56 11.74
CA VAL A 11 -1.25 -0.65 10.86
C VAL A 11 -0.29 -1.45 9.96
N LEU A 12 -0.38 -1.24 8.65
CA LEU A 12 0.57 -1.74 7.66
C LEU A 12 1.50 -0.61 7.24
N LEU A 13 2.81 -0.89 7.23
CA LEU A 13 3.82 0.03 6.71
C LEU A 13 4.41 -0.59 5.45
N LEU A 14 4.26 0.06 4.32
CA LEU A 14 4.74 -0.39 3.01
C LEU A 14 5.69 0.64 2.43
N ASP A 15 6.91 0.22 2.08
CA ASP A 15 7.94 1.07 1.48
C ASP A 15 8.22 0.57 0.06
N GLU A 16 7.92 1.39 -0.93
CA GLU A 16 7.95 1.09 -2.37
C GLU A 16 7.34 -0.27 -2.75
N PRO A 17 6.06 -0.55 -2.38
CA PRO A 17 5.47 -1.87 -2.57
C PRO A 17 5.13 -2.18 -4.03
N THR A 18 5.22 -1.20 -4.93
CA THR A 18 4.95 -1.35 -6.36
C THR A 18 6.16 -1.87 -7.14
N ASN A 19 7.35 -1.88 -6.53
CA ASN A 19 8.57 -2.24 -7.24
C ASN A 19 8.59 -3.73 -7.60
N ASP A 20 9.10 -4.05 -8.80
CA ASP A 20 9.21 -5.40 -9.35
C ASP A 20 7.89 -6.20 -9.42
N LEU A 21 6.73 -5.53 -9.28
CA LEU A 21 5.42 -6.15 -9.43
C LEU A 21 4.95 -6.10 -10.88
N ASP A 22 4.42 -7.22 -11.36
CA ASP A 22 3.62 -7.23 -12.58
C ASP A 22 2.25 -6.56 -12.34
N VAL A 23 1.55 -6.27 -13.43
CA VAL A 23 0.27 -5.55 -13.40
C VAL A 23 -0.79 -6.32 -12.60
N GLU A 24 -0.80 -7.64 -12.68
CA GLU A 24 -1.78 -8.48 -11.98
C GLU A 24 -1.54 -8.43 -10.47
N THR A 25 -0.29 -8.54 -10.04
CA THR A 25 0.11 -8.49 -8.64
C THR A 25 -0.10 -7.10 -8.05
N LEU A 26 0.13 -6.05 -8.84
CA LEU A 26 -0.17 -4.68 -8.44
C LEU A 26 -1.67 -4.50 -8.17
N ARG A 27 -2.55 -5.08 -9.01
CA ARG A 27 -4.00 -5.05 -8.79
C ARG A 27 -4.44 -5.81 -7.55
N ALA A 28 -3.87 -6.99 -7.33
CA ALA A 28 -4.14 -7.75 -6.12
C ALA A 28 -3.70 -6.99 -4.87
N LEU A 29 -2.58 -6.25 -4.93
CA LEU A 29 -2.12 -5.39 -3.85
C LEU A 29 -3.06 -4.21 -3.62
N GLU A 30 -3.52 -3.52 -4.68
CA GLU A 30 -4.52 -2.45 -4.60
C GLU A 30 -5.78 -2.94 -3.86
N GLU A 31 -6.34 -4.09 -4.28
CA GLU A 31 -7.53 -4.68 -3.65
C GLU A 31 -7.29 -5.10 -2.19
N ALA A 32 -6.11 -5.65 -1.90
CA ALA A 32 -5.74 -6.04 -0.53
C ALA A 32 -5.65 -4.83 0.40
N ILE A 33 -5.12 -3.70 -0.07
CA ILE A 33 -5.05 -2.45 0.69
C ILE A 33 -6.45 -1.87 0.91
N LEU A 34 -7.28 -1.82 -0.14
CA LEU A 34 -8.65 -1.29 -0.06
C LEU A 34 -9.58 -2.12 0.85
N SER A 35 -9.35 -3.42 0.95
CA SER A 35 -10.11 -4.33 1.81
C SER A 35 -9.54 -4.48 3.22
N PHE A 36 -8.37 -3.89 3.49
CA PHE A 36 -7.74 -3.96 4.80
C PHE A 36 -8.51 -3.14 5.83
N ALA A 37 -8.98 -3.79 6.89
CA ALA A 37 -9.77 -3.15 7.94
C ALA A 37 -8.95 -2.19 8.85
N GLY A 38 -7.63 -2.19 8.73
CA GLY A 38 -6.72 -1.31 9.46
C GLY A 38 -6.30 -0.08 8.64
N THR A 39 -5.24 0.58 9.09
CA THR A 39 -4.62 1.71 8.37
C THR A 39 -3.38 1.25 7.62
N ALA A 40 -3.21 1.66 6.37
CA ALA A 40 -1.97 1.47 5.63
C ALA A 40 -1.24 2.81 5.49
N MET A 41 0.04 2.86 5.85
CA MET A 41 0.96 3.94 5.52
C MET A 41 1.86 3.43 4.41
N ILE A 42 1.82 4.11 3.27
CA ILE A 42 2.48 3.67 2.04
C ILE A 42 3.41 4.77 1.56
N VAL A 43 4.65 4.40 1.30
CA VAL A 43 5.64 5.22 0.60
C VAL A 43 5.75 4.65 -0.81
N SER A 44 5.51 5.49 -1.82
CA SER A 44 5.71 5.11 -3.21
C SER A 44 6.00 6.33 -4.07
N HIS A 45 6.80 6.15 -5.11
CA HIS A 45 6.95 7.13 -6.19
C HIS A 45 5.88 7.00 -7.29
N ASP A 46 5.03 5.97 -7.27
CA ASP A 46 3.97 5.75 -8.25
C ASP A 46 2.70 6.55 -7.92
N ARG A 47 2.50 7.65 -8.63
CA ARG A 47 1.34 8.53 -8.45
C ARG A 47 0.01 7.88 -8.80
N TRP A 48 -0.03 6.98 -9.79
CA TRP A 48 -1.28 6.32 -10.20
C TRP A 48 -1.74 5.31 -9.16
N PHE A 49 -0.79 4.59 -8.57
CA PHE A 49 -1.07 3.69 -7.47
C PHE A 49 -1.56 4.47 -6.24
N LEU A 50 -0.84 5.54 -5.85
CA LEU A 50 -1.24 6.39 -4.72
C LEU A 50 -2.62 7.00 -4.91
N ASP A 51 -2.95 7.52 -6.10
CA ASP A 51 -4.27 8.10 -6.39
C ASP A 51 -5.43 7.11 -6.18
N ARG A 52 -5.18 5.81 -6.36
CA ARG A 52 -6.20 4.76 -6.19
C ARG A 52 -6.40 4.32 -4.75
N VAL A 53 -5.32 4.23 -3.97
CA VAL A 53 -5.37 3.62 -2.64
C VAL A 53 -5.29 4.63 -1.49
N ALA A 54 -4.73 5.81 -1.72
CA ALA A 54 -4.50 6.79 -0.66
C ALA A 54 -5.77 7.59 -0.37
N THR A 55 -6.14 7.65 0.91
CA THR A 55 -7.19 8.56 1.39
C THR A 55 -6.63 9.92 1.78
N HIS A 56 -5.34 9.98 2.11
CA HIS A 56 -4.59 11.18 2.47
C HIS A 56 -3.18 11.08 1.92
N ILE A 57 -2.61 12.20 1.45
CA ILE A 57 -1.26 12.28 0.90
C ILE A 57 -0.46 13.28 1.73
N ILE A 58 0.72 12.84 2.18
CA ILE A 58 1.75 13.71 2.74
C ILE A 58 2.82 13.84 1.65
N ALA A 59 2.95 15.02 1.07
CA ALA A 59 3.99 15.33 0.11
C ALA A 59 5.15 16.04 0.81
N PHE A 60 6.36 15.48 0.68
CA PHE A 60 7.58 16.15 1.09
C PHE A 60 8.15 16.87 -0.13
N GLU A 61 8.02 18.20 -0.16
CA GLU A 61 8.71 19.05 -1.14
C GLU A 61 10.02 19.51 -0.49
N GLY A 62 11.14 19.05 -1.04
CA GLY A 62 12.49 19.47 -0.65
C GLY A 62 12.90 20.79 -1.29
#